data_AF-A0A7T7VSC9-F1
#
_entry.id   AF-A0A7T7VSC9-F1
#
_cell.length_a   1.000
_cell.length_b   1.000
_cell.length_c   1.000
_cell.angle_alpha   90.00
_cell.angle_beta   90.00
_cell.angle_gamma   90.00
#
_symmetry.space_group_name_H-M   'P 1'
#
loop_
_entity.id
_entity.type
_entity.pdbx_description
1 polymer ?
#
loop_
_entity_poly.entity_id
_entity_poly.type
_entity_poly.pdbx_seq_one_letter_code
_entity_poly.pdbx_strand_id
1 'polypeptide(L)' 'MSDPAARRFFVIQAVRVAGVVVAVWGLSASYGRAPWLGGAPAWVGALVLAAGTAVALIGPRLLARKWRSGS' A
#
# COMPACT_ATOMS: atom_id res chain seq x y z
N MET A 1 -20.16 -22.58 -0.53
CA MET A 1 -18.74 -22.93 -0.72
C MET A 1 -17.91 -21.67 -0.51
N SER A 2 -17.24 -21.55 0.64
CA SER A 2 -16.35 -20.42 0.91
C SER A 2 -15.00 -20.72 0.28
N ASP A 3 -14.81 -20.28 -0.96
CA ASP A 3 -13.57 -20.57 -1.69
C ASP A 3 -12.39 -19.83 -1.05
N PRO A 4 -11.41 -20.53 -0.45
CA PRO A 4 -10.27 -19.90 0.19
C PRO A 4 -9.43 -19.09 -0.81
N ALA A 5 -9.49 -19.41 -2.11
CA ALA A 5 -8.78 -18.67 -3.15
C ALA A 5 -9.40 -17.28 -3.38
N ALA A 6 -10.72 -17.16 -3.33
CA ALA A 6 -11.42 -15.88 -3.46
C ALA A 6 -11.05 -14.92 -2.31
N ARG A 7 -10.97 -15.43 -1.07
CA ARG A 7 -10.55 -14.65 0.10
C ARG A 7 -9.11 -14.17 -0.03
N ARG A 8 -8.21 -15.04 -0.50
CA ARG A 8 -6.79 -14.71 -0.73
C ARG A 8 -6.63 -13.63 -1.78
N PHE A 9 -7.34 -13.75 -2.90
CA PHE A 9 -7.34 -12.74 -3.97
C PHE A 9 -7.86 -11.39 -3.48
N PHE A 10 -8.97 -11.39 -2.74
CA PHE A 10 -9.53 -10.16 -2.17
C PHE A 10 -8.54 -9.43 -1.28
N VAL A 11 -7.85 -10.15 -0.39
CA VAL A 11 -6.85 -9.55 0.51
C VAL A 11 -5.65 -9.01 -0.28
N ILE A 12 -5.16 -9.72 -1.30
CA ILE A 12 -4.10 -9.25 -2.19
C ILE A 12 -4.49 -7.94 -2.88
N GLN A 13 -5.72 -7.86 -3.40
CA GLN A 13 -6.23 -6.65 -4.03
C GLN A 13 -6.39 -5.50 -3.03
N ALA A 14 -6.94 -5.78 -1.84
CA ALA A 14 -7.11 -4.79 -0.78
C ALA A 14 -5.77 -4.17 -0.36
N VAL A 15 -4.71 -4.98 -0.20
CA VAL A 15 -3.36 -4.48 0.09
C VAL A 15 -2.84 -3.59 -1.04
N ARG A 16 -3.12 -3.96 -2.29
CA ARG A 16 -2.73 -3.16 -3.46
C ARG A 16 -3.38 -1.79 -3.45
N VAL A 17 -4.69 -1.76 -3.27
CA VAL A 17 -5.49 -0.53 -3.21
C VAL A 17 -5.04 0.33 -2.04
N ALA A 18 -4.86 -0.26 -0.85
CA ALA A 18 -4.36 0.46 0.32
C ALA A 18 -2.99 1.10 0.07
N GLY A 19 -2.05 0.36 -0.53
CA GLY A 19 -0.74 0.91 -0.89
C GLY A 19 -0.83 2.06 -1.90
N VAL A 20 -1.69 1.95 -2.92
CA VAL A 20 -1.93 3.02 -3.89
C VAL A 20 -2.53 4.26 -3.24
N VAL A 21 -3.52 4.09 -2.34
CA VAL A 21 -4.12 5.21 -1.58
C VAL A 21 -3.05 5.93 -0.76
N VAL A 22 -2.18 5.19 -0.07
CA VAL A 22 -1.06 5.77 0.69
C VAL A 22 -0.06 6.46 -0.23
N ALA A 23 0.24 5.88 -1.40
CA ALA A 23 1.13 6.49 -2.38
C ALA A 23 0.60 7.83 -2.90
N VAL A 24 -0.67 7.87 -3.31
CA VAL A 24 -1.35 9.10 -3.77
C VAL A 24 -1.41 10.14 -2.65
N TRP A 25 -1.62 9.70 -1.41
CA TRP A 25 -1.59 10.58 -0.26
C TRP A 25 -0.21 11.18 -0.01
N GLY A 26 0.85 10.37 -0.08
CA GLY A 26 2.25 10.83 0.00
C GLY A 26 2.62 11.79 -1.12
N LEU A 27 2.19 11.51 -2.36
CA LEU A 27 2.35 12.42 -3.49
C LEU A 27 1.68 13.78 -3.20
N SER A 28 0.44 13.75 -2.73
CA SER A 28 -0.30 14.96 -2.38
C SER A 28 0.38 15.75 -1.25
N ALA A 29 0.97 15.04 -0.28
CA ALA A 29 1.75 15.64 0.80
C ALA A 29 3.04 16.30 0.32
N SER A 30 3.74 15.71 -0.66
CA SER A 30 4.93 16.32 -1.27
C SER A 30 4.65 17.66 -1.94
N TYR A 31 3.41 17.90 -2.38
CA TYR A 31 2.95 19.19 -2.94
C TYR A 31 2.32 20.12 -1.90
N GLY A 32 2.39 19.80 -0.61
CA GLY A 32 1.79 20.60 0.46
C GLY A 32 0.25 20.63 0.44
N ARG A 33 -0.40 19.72 -0.30
CA ARG A 33 -1.86 19.65 -0.45
C ARG A 33 -2.53 18.67 0.51
N ALA A 34 -1.77 18.03 1.39
CA ALA A 34 -2.31 17.08 2.35
C ALA A 34 -2.74 17.78 3.65
N PRO A 35 -4.03 17.73 4.04
CA PRO A 35 -4.56 18.49 5.19
C PRO A 35 -3.94 18.10 6.55
N TRP A 36 -3.41 16.88 6.69
CA TRP A 36 -2.75 16.39 7.92
C TRP A 36 -1.22 16.51 7.90
N LEU A 37 -0.63 16.84 6.74
CA LEU A 37 0.82 16.98 6.53
C LEU A 37 1.19 18.40 6.07
N GLY A 38 0.29 19.38 6.22
CA GLY A 38 0.42 20.75 5.69
C GLY A 38 1.61 21.57 6.23
N GLY A 39 2.36 21.05 7.21
CA GLY A 39 3.62 21.62 7.69
C GLY A 39 4.80 20.64 7.63
N ALA A 40 4.60 19.43 7.10
CA ALA A 40 5.66 18.45 7.01
C ALA A 40 6.61 18.77 5.83
N PRO A 41 7.93 18.61 6.00
CA PRO A 41 8.88 18.79 4.91
C PRO A 41 8.57 17.89 3.70
N ALA A 42 8.88 18.37 2.48
CA ALA A 42 8.61 17.64 1.24
C ALA A 42 9.22 16.22 1.20
N TRP A 43 10.35 16.01 1.87
CA TRP A 43 10.98 14.69 1.97
C TRP A 43 10.10 13.67 2.71
N VAL A 44 9.26 14.10 3.66
CA VAL A 44 8.32 13.23 4.37
C VAL A 44 7.25 12.71 3.40
N GLY A 45 6.68 13.59 2.57
CA GLY A 45 5.75 13.20 1.51
C GLY A 45 6.36 12.19 0.54
N ALA A 46 7.63 12.40 0.16
CA ALA A 46 8.36 11.49 -0.71
C ALA A 46 8.58 10.10 -0.07
N LEU A 47 8.88 10.04 1.24
CA LEU A 47 9.00 8.77 1.97
C LEU A 47 7.65 8.04 2.04
N VAL A 48 6.56 8.75 2.31
CA VAL A 48 5.21 8.16 2.35
C VAL A 48 4.81 7.63 0.98
N LEU A 49 5.11 8.39 -0.09
CA LEU A 49 4.89 7.96 -1.47
C LEU A 49 5.67 6.66 -1.77
N ALA A 50 6.96 6.64 -1.45
CA ALA A 50 7.81 5.47 -1.65
C ALA A 50 7.31 4.26 -0.86
N ALA A 51 6.92 4.45 0.40
CA ALA A 51 6.38 3.40 1.26
C ALA A 51 5.05 2.85 0.73
N GLY A 52 4.10 3.70 0.36
CA GLY A 52 2.82 3.26 -0.22
C GLY A 52 3.00 2.48 -1.53
N THR A 53 3.91 2.95 -2.38
CA THR A 53 4.28 2.27 -3.63
C THR A 53 4.91 0.91 -3.36
N ALA A 54 5.84 0.83 -2.41
CA ALA A 54 6.45 -0.42 -2.00
C ALA A 54 5.40 -1.40 -1.46
N VAL A 55 4.47 -0.95 -0.61
CA VAL A 55 3.37 -1.78 -0.10
C VAL A 55 2.49 -2.28 -1.25
N ALA A 56 2.11 -1.43 -2.20
CA ALA A 56 1.27 -1.82 -3.33
C ALA A 56 1.93 -2.87 -4.24
N LEU A 57 3.25 -2.83 -4.42
CA LEU A 57 3.97 -3.68 -5.35
C LEU A 57 4.62 -4.91 -4.71
N ILE A 58 5.07 -4.79 -3.47
CA ILE A 58 5.83 -5.82 -2.75
C ILE A 58 4.92 -6.54 -1.74
N GLY A 59 4.01 -5.82 -1.07
CA GLY A 59 3.07 -6.39 -0.10
C GLY A 59 2.30 -7.61 -0.61
N PRO A 60 1.65 -7.55 -1.79
CA PRO A 60 0.93 -8.69 -2.36
C PRO A 60 1.84 -9.89 -2.66
N ARG A 61 3.09 -9.64 -3.09
CA ARG A 61 4.08 -10.69 -3.40
C ARG A 61 4.53 -11.42 -2.14
N LEU A 62 4.77 -10.68 -1.05
CA LEU A 62 5.13 -11.26 0.24
C LEU A 62 3.97 -12.08 0.82
N LEU A 63 2.74 -11.57 0.69
CA LEU A 63 1.55 -12.27 1.17
C LEU A 63 1.31 -13.57 0.41
N ALA A 64 1.44 -13.53 -0.92
CA ALA A 64 1.35 -14.71 -1.77
C ALA A 64 2.44 -15.74 -1.46
N ARG A 65 3.68 -15.31 -1.20
CA ARG A 65 4.79 -16.18 -0.77
C ARG A 65 4.50 -16.85 0.58
N LYS A 66 4.00 -16.08 1.55
CA LYS A 66 3.70 -16.59 2.90
C LYS A 66 2.63 -17.68 2.86
N TRP A 67 1.61 -17.54 2.02
CA TRP A 67 0.57 -18.57 1.87
C TRP A 67 1.01 -19.81 1.10
N ARG A 68 2.12 -19.73 0.34
CA ARG A 68 2.70 -20.87 -0.37
C ARG A 68 3.63 -21.71 0.52
N SER A 69 4.16 -21.12 1.60
CA SER A 69 5.04 -21.78 2.58
C SER A 69 4.29 -22.39 3.77
N GLY A 70 2.98 -22.16 3.88
CA GLY A 70 2.14 -22.68 4.96
C GLY A 70 1.35 -23.93 4.60
N SER A 71 1.70 -24.62 3.51
CA SER A 71 1.23 -25.97 3.16
C SER A 71 2.31 -26.99 3.52
#